data_AF-G1ALZ3-F1
#
_entry.id   AF-G1ALZ3-F1
#
_cell.length_a   1.000
_cell.length_b   1.000
_cell.length_c   1.000
_cell.angle_alpha   90.00
_cell.angle_beta   90.00
_cell.angle_gamma   90.00
#
_symmetry.space_group_name_H-M   'P 1'
#
loop_
_entity.id
_entity.type
_entity.pdbx_description
1 polymer ?
#
loop_
_entity_poly.entity_id
_entity_poly.type
_entity_poly.pdbx_seq_one_letter_code
_entity_poly.pdbx_strand_id
1 'polypeptide(L)'
;CYTGNTWDATLCPDPTTCATNCAIDGADYPGTYGISTSGNALTLKFITVGPYSTNIGSRTYLMNSATTYQMFNLKNQEFTFDIDMSNLPCGFNGALYFVEVDADGGLAKYSGNKAGAKYGTGYCDSQCPQDIKWINGQANMQGWAPSSNDPNAGTGMYGTCCNEMDI
;
A
#
# COMPACT_ATOMS: atom_id res chain seq x y z
N CYS A 1 15.04 2.30 8.58
CA CYS A 1 14.77 3.27 7.51
C CYS A 1 13.63 4.22 7.84
N TYR A 2 12.49 3.72 8.33
CA TYR A 2 11.34 4.55 8.68
C TYR A 2 10.72 4.04 9.99
N THR A 3 10.49 4.92 10.96
CA THR A 3 9.94 4.57 12.28
C THR A 3 8.94 5.65 12.72
N GLY A 4 7.76 5.23 13.18
CA GLY A 4 6.65 6.16 13.43
C GLY A 4 6.30 6.89 12.15
N ASN A 5 6.51 8.20 12.13
CA ASN A 5 6.29 9.05 10.96
C ASN A 5 7.58 9.71 10.42
N THR A 6 8.75 9.17 10.75
CA THR A 6 10.06 9.79 10.46
C THR A 6 11.00 8.84 9.70
N TRP A 7 11.69 9.38 8.69
CA TRP A 7 12.79 8.71 7.98
C TRP A 7 14.11 8.84 8.76
N ASP A 8 14.91 7.78 8.76
CA ASP A 8 16.26 7.82 9.32
C ASP A 8 17.23 8.51 8.35
N ALA A 9 17.64 9.73 8.70
CA ALA A 9 18.50 10.56 7.85
C ALA A 9 19.90 9.96 7.58
N THR A 10 20.37 9.02 8.41
CA THR A 10 21.67 8.36 8.19
C THR A 10 21.57 7.31 7.09
N LEU A 11 20.45 6.58 7.04
CA LEU A 11 20.19 5.56 6.03
C LEU A 11 19.61 6.16 4.73
N CYS A 12 18.92 7.29 4.86
CA CYS A 12 18.20 7.98 3.80
C CYS A 12 18.69 9.43 3.63
N PRO A 13 19.93 9.64 3.15
CA PRO A 13 20.45 10.98 2.88
C PRO A 13 19.84 11.58 1.59
N ASP A 14 19.41 10.73 0.66
CA ASP A 14 18.74 11.11 -0.58
C ASP A 14 17.78 10.00 -1.06
N PRO A 15 16.84 10.31 -1.97
CA PRO A 15 15.82 9.35 -2.44
C PRO A 15 16.36 8.04 -3.02
N THR A 16 17.49 8.09 -3.74
CA THR A 16 18.02 6.92 -4.46
C THR A 16 18.87 6.04 -3.54
N THR A 17 19.71 6.67 -2.71
CA THR A 17 20.48 5.96 -1.67
C THR A 17 19.56 5.29 -0.67
N CYS A 18 18.48 5.97 -0.24
CA CYS A 18 17.47 5.39 0.64
C CYS A 18 16.82 4.13 0.03
N ALA A 19 16.41 4.18 -1.24
CA ALA A 19 15.86 3.01 -1.94
C ALA A 19 16.83 1.84 -2.09
N THR A 20 18.13 2.14 -2.16
CA THR A 20 19.19 1.13 -2.23
C THR A 20 19.48 0.51 -0.86
N ASN A 21 19.46 1.32 0.21
CA ASN A 21 19.80 0.89 1.56
C ASN A 21 18.65 0.20 2.30
N CYS A 22 17.42 0.41 1.87
CA CYS A 22 16.22 -0.02 2.58
C CYS A 22 15.49 -1.15 1.85
N ALA A 23 14.95 -2.09 2.62
CA ALA A 23 14.10 -3.16 2.13
C ALA A 23 12.71 -3.08 2.77
N ILE A 24 11.70 -3.48 2.01
CA ILE A 24 10.37 -3.84 2.52
C ILE A 24 10.39 -5.37 2.71
N ASP A 25 9.97 -5.84 3.87
CA ASP A 25 10.04 -7.26 4.24
C ASP A 25 8.66 -7.94 4.16
N GLY A 26 8.62 -9.24 4.44
CA GLY A 26 7.39 -10.01 4.57
C GLY A 26 6.47 -9.50 5.68
N ALA A 27 5.19 -9.85 5.57
CA ALA A 27 4.15 -9.44 6.48
C ALA A 27 3.57 -10.64 7.25
N ASP A 28 3.47 -10.51 8.57
CA ASP A 28 2.59 -11.36 9.39
C ASP A 28 1.15 -10.87 9.26
N TYR A 29 0.48 -11.32 8.20
CA TYR A 29 -0.89 -10.95 7.85
C TYR A 29 -1.88 -11.08 9.03
N PRO A 30 -2.01 -12.24 9.71
CA PRO A 30 -3.01 -12.37 10.76
C PRO A 30 -2.61 -11.70 12.07
N GLY A 31 -1.37 -11.87 12.53
CA GLY A 31 -0.97 -11.44 13.87
C GLY A 31 -0.66 -9.95 13.99
N THR A 32 -0.15 -9.35 12.92
CA THR A 32 0.24 -7.93 12.91
C THR A 32 -0.79 -7.05 12.19
N TYR A 33 -1.35 -7.52 11.08
CA TYR A 33 -2.24 -6.70 10.24
C TYR A 33 -3.73 -7.08 10.38
N GLY A 34 -4.05 -8.21 10.99
CA GLY A 34 -5.44 -8.67 11.15
C GLY A 34 -6.12 -9.00 9.82
N ILE A 35 -5.33 -9.43 8.84
CA ILE A 35 -5.78 -9.87 7.53
C ILE A 35 -5.85 -11.40 7.54
N SER A 36 -6.99 -11.95 7.16
CA SER A 36 -7.19 -13.40 7.07
C SER A 36 -8.06 -13.78 5.89
N THR A 37 -7.83 -14.98 5.35
CA THR A 37 -8.65 -15.54 4.26
C THR A 37 -9.20 -16.91 4.65
N SER A 38 -10.36 -17.26 4.09
CA SER A 38 -10.95 -18.59 4.20
C SER A 38 -11.76 -18.90 2.93
N GLY A 39 -11.23 -19.77 2.07
CA GLY A 39 -11.82 -20.03 0.76
C GLY A 39 -11.82 -18.77 -0.11
N ASN A 40 -13.01 -18.26 -0.44
CA ASN A 40 -13.20 -17.05 -1.23
C ASN A 40 -13.39 -15.77 -0.38
N ALA A 41 -13.38 -15.87 0.95
CA ALA A 41 -13.58 -14.74 1.85
C ALA A 41 -12.25 -14.10 2.27
N LEU A 42 -12.21 -12.76 2.26
CA LEU A 42 -11.16 -11.92 2.83
C LEU A 42 -11.76 -11.12 3.99
N THR A 43 -11.11 -11.16 5.15
CA THR A 43 -11.49 -10.35 6.32
C THR A 43 -10.36 -9.40 6.67
N LEU A 44 -10.69 -8.11 6.80
CA LEU A 44 -9.75 -7.05 7.15
C LEU A 44 -10.19 -6.42 8.48
N LYS A 45 -9.41 -6.61 9.55
CA LYS A 45 -9.65 -5.93 10.82
C LYS A 45 -9.14 -4.51 10.78
N PHE A 46 -9.91 -3.57 11.34
CA PHE A 46 -9.50 -2.18 11.37
C PHE A 46 -8.35 -1.91 12.36
N ILE A 47 -8.37 -2.49 13.56
CA ILE A 47 -7.29 -2.35 14.56
C ILE A 47 -6.76 -3.73 14.90
N THR A 48 -5.44 -3.89 14.81
CA THR A 48 -4.74 -5.09 15.26
C THR A 48 -3.62 -4.69 16.21
N VAL A 49 -3.72 -5.13 17.46
CA VAL A 49 -2.70 -4.89 18.49
C VAL A 49 -1.79 -6.12 18.54
N GLY A 50 -0.60 -5.97 17.95
CA GLY A 50 0.44 -6.98 17.95
C GLY A 50 1.37 -6.88 19.16
N PRO A 51 2.39 -7.74 19.24
CA PRO A 51 3.32 -7.77 20.38
C PRO A 51 4.22 -6.52 20.49
N TYR A 52 4.48 -5.83 19.37
CA TYR A 52 5.43 -4.71 19.31
C TYR A 52 4.84 -3.43 18.70
N SER A 53 3.63 -3.49 18.14
CA SER A 53 3.02 -2.38 17.43
C SER A 53 1.49 -2.52 17.38
N THR A 54 0.81 -1.43 17.07
CA THR A 54 -0.61 -1.42 16.72
C THR A 54 -0.73 -1.00 15.26
N ASN A 55 -1.38 -1.82 14.45
CA ASN A 55 -1.68 -1.51 13.05
C ASN A 55 -3.12 -0.98 12.91
N ILE A 56 -3.30 0.04 12.08
CA ILE A 56 -4.59 0.67 11.78
C ILE A 56 -4.87 0.57 10.29
N GLY A 57 -5.94 -0.12 9.92
CA GLY A 57 -6.36 -0.34 8.54
C GLY A 57 -5.42 -1.23 7.74
N SER A 58 -5.78 -1.46 6.49
CA SER A 58 -4.97 -2.23 5.54
C SER A 58 -5.42 -1.92 4.11
N ARG A 59 -4.49 -2.02 3.16
CA ARG A 59 -4.76 -2.04 1.73
C ARG A 59 -4.12 -3.28 1.12
N THR A 60 -4.87 -4.02 0.31
CA THR A 60 -4.43 -5.29 -0.28
C THR A 60 -4.76 -5.34 -1.76
N TYR A 61 -3.92 -6.02 -2.55
CA TYR A 61 -4.19 -6.30 -3.97
C TYR A 61 -4.46 -7.79 -4.16
N LEU A 62 -5.30 -8.12 -5.14
CA LEU A 62 -5.44 -9.49 -5.61
C LEU A 62 -4.23 -9.87 -6.48
N MET A 63 -3.66 -11.05 -6.23
CA MET A 63 -2.48 -11.54 -6.92
C MET A 63 -2.86 -12.59 -7.98
N ASN A 64 -2.24 -12.54 -9.16
CA ASN A 64 -2.32 -13.60 -10.17
C ASN A 64 -1.20 -14.65 -9.98
N SER A 65 -0.05 -14.20 -9.46
CA SER A 65 1.09 -15.05 -9.17
C SER A 65 1.85 -14.53 -7.95
N ALA A 66 2.94 -15.19 -7.56
CA ALA A 66 3.82 -14.70 -6.50
C ALA A 66 4.46 -13.33 -6.79
N THR A 67 4.45 -12.86 -8.05
CA THR A 67 5.17 -11.65 -8.48
C THR A 67 4.35 -10.70 -9.35
N THR A 68 3.05 -10.96 -9.56
CA THR A 68 2.19 -10.10 -10.38
C THR A 68 0.77 -9.98 -9.81
N TYR A 69 0.20 -8.78 -9.91
CA TYR A 69 -1.19 -8.52 -9.60
C TYR A 69 -2.14 -9.20 -10.60
N GLN A 70 -3.35 -9.48 -10.15
CA GLN A 70 -4.45 -9.85 -11.03
C GLN A 70 -5.00 -8.60 -11.70
N MET A 71 -4.83 -8.53 -13.02
CA MET A 71 -5.31 -7.42 -13.83
C MET A 71 -6.72 -7.71 -14.38
N PHE A 72 -7.54 -6.67 -14.46
CA PHE A 72 -8.92 -6.77 -14.95
C PHE A 72 -9.14 -5.82 -16.12
N ASN A 73 -9.79 -6.32 -17.17
CA ASN A 73 -10.26 -5.52 -18.30
C ASN A 73 -11.78 -5.38 -18.21
N LEU A 74 -12.25 -4.30 -17.59
CA LEU A 74 -13.66 -4.17 -17.17
C LEU A 74 -14.62 -3.72 -18.28
N LYS A 75 -14.11 -3.27 -19.43
CA LYS A 75 -14.95 -2.77 -20.52
C LYS A 75 -15.88 -3.89 -21.02
N ASN A 76 -17.19 -3.64 -20.94
CA ASN A 76 -18.23 -4.57 -21.37
C ASN A 76 -18.15 -5.94 -20.64
N GLN A 77 -17.78 -5.90 -19.35
CA GLN A 77 -17.78 -7.03 -18.43
C GLN A 77 -18.66 -6.71 -17.21
N GLU A 78 -18.97 -7.73 -16.41
CA GLU A 78 -19.62 -7.60 -15.10
C GLU A 78 -18.64 -8.04 -14.00
N PHE A 79 -18.61 -7.31 -12.88
CA PHE A 79 -17.86 -7.66 -11.69
C PHE A 79 -18.82 -7.65 -10.49
N THR A 80 -18.81 -8.73 -9.71
CA THR A 80 -19.74 -8.94 -8.60
C THR A 80 -18.98 -9.50 -7.39
N PHE A 81 -19.36 -9.07 -6.20
CA PHE A 81 -18.82 -9.56 -4.94
C PHE A 81 -19.87 -9.48 -3.83
N ASP A 82 -19.73 -10.34 -2.82
CA ASP A 82 -20.48 -10.25 -1.58
C ASP A 82 -19.69 -9.46 -0.55
N ILE A 83 -20.38 -8.67 0.29
CA ILE A 83 -19.74 -7.90 1.34
C ILE A 83 -20.57 -7.88 2.63
N ASP A 84 -19.88 -8.10 3.75
CA ASP A 84 -20.43 -7.91 5.09
C ASP A 84 -19.78 -6.70 5.74
N MET A 85 -20.54 -5.60 5.82
CA MET A 85 -20.15 -4.37 6.53
C MET A 85 -20.90 -4.20 7.86
N SER A 86 -21.55 -5.25 8.38
CA SER A 86 -22.38 -5.16 9.60
C SER A 86 -21.62 -4.66 10.83
N ASN A 87 -20.29 -4.86 10.86
CA ASN A 87 -19.39 -4.40 11.91
C ASN A 87 -18.58 -3.15 11.54
N LEU A 88 -18.96 -2.42 10.49
CA LEU A 88 -18.29 -1.22 10.02
C LEU A 88 -19.14 0.04 10.34
N PRO A 89 -18.93 0.70 11.49
CA PRO A 89 -19.75 1.85 11.88
C PRO A 89 -19.36 3.14 11.13
N CYS A 90 -20.06 4.23 11.43
CA CYS A 90 -19.77 5.54 10.85
C CYS A 90 -18.30 5.97 11.03
N GLY A 91 -17.74 6.63 10.01
CA GLY A 91 -16.36 7.12 10.02
C GLY A 91 -15.33 6.12 9.49
N PHE A 92 -15.75 4.90 9.13
CA PHE A 92 -14.91 3.90 8.48
C PHE A 92 -15.32 3.69 7.02
N ASN A 93 -14.38 3.19 6.22
CA ASN A 93 -14.60 2.85 4.82
C ASN A 93 -14.00 1.46 4.53
N GLY A 94 -14.85 0.53 4.08
CA GLY A 94 -14.45 -0.77 3.54
C GLY A 94 -14.55 -0.68 2.03
N ALA A 95 -13.44 -0.35 1.37
CA ALA A 95 -13.42 -0.06 -0.06
C ALA A 95 -12.99 -1.28 -0.88
N LEU A 96 -13.69 -1.51 -2.00
CA LEU A 96 -13.26 -2.39 -3.07
C LEU A 96 -13.30 -1.57 -4.37
N TYR A 97 -12.15 -1.40 -5.00
CA TYR A 97 -11.98 -0.47 -6.11
C TYR A 97 -10.88 -0.96 -7.06
N PHE A 98 -10.82 -0.36 -8.24
CA PHE A 98 -9.77 -0.62 -9.24
C PHE A 98 -8.93 0.63 -9.48
N VAL A 99 -7.62 0.42 -9.64
CA VAL A 99 -6.66 1.46 -10.01
C VAL A 99 -5.77 0.97 -11.15
N GLU A 100 -5.33 1.89 -12.01
CA GLU A 100 -4.48 1.58 -13.18
C GLU A 100 -3.00 1.48 -12.79
N VAL A 101 -2.68 0.46 -11.97
CA VAL A 101 -1.30 0.12 -11.58
C VAL A 101 -0.61 -0.78 -12.60
N ASP A 102 0.73 -0.75 -12.64
CA ASP A 102 1.52 -1.73 -13.39
C ASP A 102 1.39 -3.13 -12.74
N ALA A 103 1.19 -4.18 -13.55
CA ALA A 103 0.95 -5.55 -13.06
C ALA A 103 2.10 -6.12 -12.20
N ASP A 104 3.33 -5.65 -12.42
CA ASP A 104 4.51 -6.04 -11.66
C ASP A 104 4.84 -5.04 -10.52
N GLY A 105 3.95 -4.09 -10.25
CA GLY A 105 4.14 -3.05 -9.25
C GLY A 105 5.20 -2.00 -9.64
N GLY A 106 5.50 -1.87 -10.95
CA GLY A 106 6.49 -0.96 -11.51
C GLY A 106 7.91 -1.52 -11.51
N LEU A 107 8.08 -2.84 -11.33
CA LEU A 107 9.39 -3.50 -11.20
C LEU A 107 10.22 -3.35 -12.48
N ALA A 108 9.64 -3.58 -13.65
CA ALA A 108 10.32 -3.43 -14.94
C ALA A 108 10.56 -1.96 -15.31
N LYS A 109 9.67 -1.07 -14.89
CA LYS A 109 9.69 0.36 -15.24
C LYS A 109 10.72 1.15 -14.43
N TYR A 110 10.91 0.80 -13.16
CA TYR A 110 11.75 1.55 -12.24
C TYR A 110 12.88 0.70 -11.70
N SER A 111 14.09 0.93 -12.17
CA SER A 111 15.26 0.11 -11.81
C SER A 111 15.59 0.10 -10.30
N GLY A 112 15.22 1.14 -9.56
CA GLY A 112 15.34 1.21 -8.10
C GLY A 112 14.28 0.40 -7.34
N ASN A 113 13.16 0.03 -7.99
CA ASN A 113 12.22 -0.91 -7.42
C ASN A 113 12.73 -2.34 -7.63
N LYS A 114 13.13 -3.00 -6.54
CA LYS A 114 13.51 -4.42 -6.54
C LYS A 114 12.50 -5.33 -5.83
N ALA A 115 11.41 -4.75 -5.32
CA ALA A 115 10.40 -5.44 -4.53
C ALA A 115 9.22 -5.89 -5.41
N GLY A 116 8.64 -4.96 -6.18
CA GLY A 116 7.55 -5.24 -7.11
C GLY A 116 6.23 -5.66 -6.44
N ALA A 117 5.31 -6.17 -7.27
CA ALA A 117 3.96 -6.56 -6.85
C ALA A 117 3.93 -7.58 -5.70
N LYS A 118 4.96 -8.42 -5.56
CA LYS A 118 5.10 -9.37 -4.44
C LYS A 118 5.02 -8.68 -3.07
N TYR A 119 5.49 -7.44 -2.97
CA TYR A 119 5.50 -6.63 -1.75
C TYR A 119 4.58 -5.41 -1.86
N GLY A 120 3.60 -5.42 -2.77
CA GLY A 120 2.56 -4.39 -2.82
C GLY A 120 3.03 -3.01 -3.33
N THR A 121 4.12 -2.92 -4.09
CA THR A 121 4.61 -1.63 -4.62
C THR A 121 3.77 -1.10 -5.78
N GLY A 122 3.93 0.18 -6.09
CA GLY A 122 3.38 0.80 -7.32
C GLY A 122 1.97 1.34 -7.17
N TYR A 123 1.50 1.56 -5.94
CA TYR A 123 0.20 2.19 -5.71
C TYR A 123 0.10 3.56 -6.38
N CYS A 124 -1.09 3.87 -6.87
CA CYS A 124 -1.54 5.15 -7.38
C CYS A 124 -3.06 5.18 -7.28
N ASP A 125 -3.65 6.38 -7.26
CA ASP A 125 -5.09 6.57 -7.36
C ASP A 125 -5.41 7.99 -7.90
N SER A 126 -6.69 8.38 -7.91
CA SER A 126 -7.12 9.69 -8.44
C SER A 126 -6.77 10.87 -7.52
N GLN A 127 -6.40 10.60 -6.27
CA GLN A 127 -6.04 11.61 -5.27
C GLN A 127 -4.57 12.01 -5.35
N CYS A 128 -3.75 11.32 -6.15
CA CYS A 128 -2.32 11.55 -6.25
C CYS A 128 -1.60 11.52 -4.89
N PRO A 129 -1.77 10.48 -4.06
CA PRO A 129 -1.34 10.43 -2.68
C PRO A 129 0.15 10.68 -2.52
N GLN A 130 0.49 11.62 -1.63
CA GLN A 130 1.86 12.00 -1.31
C GLN A 130 2.43 11.27 -0.09
N ASP A 131 1.62 10.48 0.60
CA ASP A 131 2.02 9.68 1.76
C ASP A 131 2.69 8.35 1.37
N ILE A 132 2.68 8.00 0.08
CA ILE A 132 3.33 6.79 -0.42
C ILE A 132 4.84 6.92 -0.27
N LYS A 133 5.40 6.05 0.57
CA LYS A 133 6.81 6.06 0.97
C LYS A 133 7.78 5.74 -0.16
N TRP A 134 7.34 4.96 -1.14
CA TRP A 134 8.15 4.52 -2.28
C TRP A 134 7.40 4.77 -3.58
N ILE A 135 7.91 5.69 -4.40
CA ILE A 135 7.31 6.07 -5.69
C ILE A 135 8.41 5.97 -6.75
N ASN A 136 8.10 5.37 -7.90
CA ASN A 136 9.02 5.23 -9.03
C ASN A 136 10.39 4.63 -8.67
N GLY A 137 10.43 3.69 -7.71
CA GLY A 137 11.66 3.05 -7.26
C GLY A 137 12.59 3.96 -6.42
N GLN A 138 12.06 5.06 -5.86
CA GLN A 138 12.78 6.00 -5.00
C GLN A 138 12.04 6.21 -3.68
N ALA A 139 12.76 6.58 -2.62
CA ALA A 139 12.13 7.00 -1.36
C ALA A 139 11.51 8.38 -1.52
N ASN A 140 10.24 8.53 -1.14
CA ASN A 140 9.55 9.81 -1.12
C ASN A 140 9.91 10.62 0.15
N MET A 141 11.20 10.79 0.41
CA MET A 141 11.70 11.40 1.65
C MET A 141 11.98 12.90 1.54
N GLN A 142 12.08 13.43 0.30
CA GLN A 142 12.36 14.85 0.07
C GLN A 142 11.17 15.69 0.55
N GLY A 143 11.44 16.68 1.42
CA GLY A 143 10.39 17.53 1.98
C GLY A 143 9.40 16.80 2.88
N TRP A 144 9.76 15.62 3.42
CA TRP A 144 8.85 14.83 4.24
C TRP A 144 8.30 15.61 5.43
N ALA A 145 6.98 15.75 5.50
CA ALA A 145 6.25 16.40 6.57
C ALA A 145 5.47 15.34 7.38
N PRO A 146 5.84 15.07 8.64
CA PRO A 146 5.09 14.17 9.51
C PRO A 146 3.64 14.65 9.73
N SER A 147 2.68 13.73 9.70
CA SER A 147 1.30 14.06 10.02
C SER A 147 1.14 14.47 11.49
N SER A 148 0.28 15.45 11.77
CA SER A 148 -0.06 15.89 13.11
C SER A 148 -1.13 15.02 13.79
N ASN A 149 -1.87 14.21 13.02
CA ASN A 149 -2.98 13.39 13.50
C ASN A 149 -2.83 11.89 13.17
N ASP A 150 -1.76 11.50 12.49
CA ASP A 150 -1.40 10.10 12.24
C ASP A 150 0.07 9.85 12.63
N PRO A 151 0.35 9.05 13.67
CA PRO A 151 1.71 8.79 14.13
C PRO A 151 2.53 7.91 13.18
N ASN A 152 1.92 7.31 12.14
CA ASN A 152 2.56 6.38 11.21
C ASN A 152 2.67 6.91 9.77
N ALA A 153 2.19 8.13 9.54
CA ALA A 153 2.08 8.74 8.22
C ALA A 153 2.67 10.15 8.18
N GLY A 154 2.87 10.62 6.96
CA GLY A 154 3.36 11.94 6.59
C GLY A 154 3.31 12.05 5.08
N THR A 155 3.76 13.17 4.52
CA THR A 155 3.72 13.41 3.07
C THR A 155 5.09 13.85 2.56
N GLY A 156 5.53 13.27 1.45
CA GLY A 156 6.74 13.69 0.74
C GLY A 156 6.43 14.69 -0.39
N MET A 157 7.48 15.04 -1.14
CA MET A 157 7.37 15.95 -2.28
C MET A 157 6.51 15.39 -3.42
N TYR A 158 6.56 14.08 -3.64
CA TYR A 158 5.93 13.44 -4.79
C TYR A 158 4.59 12.81 -4.43
N GLY A 159 3.66 12.85 -5.38
CA GLY A 159 2.44 12.05 -5.39
C GLY A 159 2.46 11.01 -6.51
N THR A 160 1.58 10.02 -6.44
CA THR A 160 1.48 8.94 -7.42
C THR A 160 0.05 8.82 -7.94
N CYS A 161 -0.17 9.11 -9.22
CA CYS A 161 -1.49 9.31 -9.81
C CYS A 161 -1.81 8.24 -10.86
N CYS A 162 -3.06 7.78 -10.91
CA CYS A 162 -3.59 7.01 -12.04
C CYS A 162 -5.11 7.06 -12.09
N ASN A 163 -5.71 6.44 -13.11
CA ASN A 163 -7.16 6.28 -13.18
C ASN A 163 -7.64 5.37 -12.05
N GLU A 164 -8.81 5.71 -11.50
CA GLU A 164 -9.45 5.01 -10.39
C GLU A 164 -10.93 4.79 -10.73
N MET A 165 -11.43 3.62 -10.36
CA MET A 165 -12.85 3.28 -10.39
C MET A 165 -13.23 2.71 -9.02
N ASP A 166 -13.83 3.55 -8.19
CA ASP A 166 -14.52 3.14 -6.97
C ASP A 166 -15.85 2.47 -7.35
N ILE A 167 -15.98 1.16 -7.10
CA ILE A 167 -17.19 0.35 -7.44
C ILE A 167 -18.30 0.61 -6.42
#